data_AF-A0A553KAM5-F1
#
_entry.id   AF-A0A553KAM5-F1
#
_cell.length_a   1.000
_cell.length_b   1.000
_cell.length_c   1.000
_cell.angle_alpha   90.00
_cell.angle_beta   90.00
_cell.angle_gamma   90.00
#
_symmetry.space_group_name_H-M   'P 1'
#
loop_
_entity.id
_entity.type
_entity.pdbx_description
1 polymer ?
#
loop_
_entity_poly.entity_id
_entity_poly.type
_entity_poly.pdbx_seq_one_letter_code
_entity_poly.pdbx_strand_id
1 'polypeptide(L)'
;MSHNFRFLDEKWGVLAKVGETAERNVYENPNLTISELRKFAETITKYILALEEIREEKGTDQQERLKVLFYDQIIPKEIYDLFTVIRLKGNLAVHNPSYGE
;
A
#
# COMPACT_ATOMS: atom_id res chain seq x y z
N MET A 1 12.76 12.28 -15.35
CA MET A 1 13.53 11.65 -14.25
C MET A 1 13.13 10.19 -14.17
N SER A 2 14.10 9.30 -13.91
CA SER A 2 13.82 7.89 -13.63
C SER A 2 13.42 7.76 -12.16
N HIS A 3 12.38 6.99 -11.86
CA HIS A 3 11.96 6.62 -10.51
C HIS A 3 11.73 5.11 -10.47
N ASN A 4 11.88 4.48 -9.31
CA ASN A 4 11.84 3.03 -9.15
C ASN A 4 10.50 2.41 -9.55
N PHE A 5 9.42 3.19 -9.49
CA PHE A 5 8.06 2.75 -9.79
C PHE A 5 7.62 2.94 -11.25
N ARG A 6 8.50 3.42 -12.14
CA ARG A 6 8.16 3.75 -13.53
C ARG A 6 7.63 2.55 -14.33
N PHE A 7 8.04 1.34 -13.98
CA PHE A 7 7.55 0.11 -14.62
C PHE A 7 6.03 -0.08 -14.49
N LEU A 8 5.37 0.63 -13.56
CA LEU A 8 3.93 0.59 -13.36
C LEU A 8 3.17 1.59 -14.25
N ASP A 9 3.83 2.54 -14.91
CA ASP A 9 3.16 3.67 -15.59
C ASP A 9 2.15 3.23 -16.65
N GLU A 10 2.48 2.19 -17.43
CA GLU A 10 1.69 1.78 -18.59
C GLU A 10 0.31 1.24 -18.20
N LYS A 11 0.23 0.45 -17.12
CA LYS A 11 -1.00 -0.26 -16.71
C LYS A 11 -1.57 0.21 -15.38
N TRP A 12 -0.73 0.76 -14.51
CA TRP A 12 -1.06 1.07 -13.13
C TRP A 12 -0.51 2.45 -12.72
N GLY A 13 -0.77 3.47 -13.54
CA GLY A 13 -0.24 4.83 -13.33
C GLY A 13 -0.53 5.45 -11.95
N VAL A 14 -1.65 5.08 -11.31
CA VAL A 14 -1.94 5.51 -9.92
C VAL A 14 -0.90 4.96 -8.94
N LEU A 15 -0.56 3.67 -9.04
CA LEU A 15 0.47 3.06 -8.21
C LEU A 15 1.84 3.68 -8.51
N ALA A 16 2.16 3.91 -9.79
CA ALA A 16 3.41 4.55 -10.19
C ALA A 16 3.58 5.93 -9.54
N LYS A 17 2.51 6.75 -9.55
CA LYS A 17 2.52 8.09 -8.98
C LYS A 17 2.67 8.11 -7.46
N VAL A 18 1.95 7.23 -6.77
CA VAL A 18 2.03 7.08 -5.31
C VAL A 18 3.43 6.60 -4.91
N GLY A 19 3.97 5.59 -5.61
CA GLY A 19 5.32 5.09 -5.37
C GLY A 19 6.41 6.12 -5.64
N GLU A 20 6.32 6.88 -6.74
CA GLU A 20 7.21 8.00 -7.03
C GLU A 20 7.19 9.04 -5.89
N THR A 21 6.02 9.33 -5.34
CA THR A 21 5.86 10.32 -4.27
C THR A 21 6.52 9.81 -2.98
N ALA A 22 6.33 8.54 -2.64
CA ALA A 22 7.02 7.92 -1.51
C ALA A 22 8.55 7.95 -1.68
N GLU A 23 9.04 7.55 -2.86
CA GLU A 23 10.48 7.51 -3.17
C GLU A 23 11.15 8.89 -3.03
N ARG A 24 10.51 9.94 -3.57
CA ARG A 24 11.06 11.30 -3.53
C ARG A 24 11.16 11.87 -2.12
N ASN A 25 10.31 11.42 -1.20
CA ASN A 25 10.21 11.98 0.14
C ASN A 25 10.90 11.13 1.22
N VAL A 26 11.53 10.00 0.87
CA VAL A 26 12.07 9.04 1.84
C VAL A 26 13.09 9.65 2.82
N TYR A 27 13.86 10.65 2.37
CA TYR A 27 14.87 11.35 3.18
C TYR A 27 14.41 12.70 3.72
N GLU A 28 13.33 13.27 3.17
CA GLU A 28 12.86 14.62 3.51
C GLU A 28 11.66 14.60 4.46
N ASN A 29 10.75 13.65 4.23
CA ASN A 29 9.50 13.52 4.97
C ASN A 29 9.10 12.04 5.13
N PRO A 30 9.61 11.37 6.18
CA PRO A 30 9.28 9.98 6.49
C PRO A 30 7.78 9.76 6.70
N ASN A 31 7.06 10.74 7.26
CA ASN A 31 5.63 10.69 7.49
C ASN A 31 4.83 10.65 6.18
N LEU A 32 5.17 11.51 5.23
CA LEU A 32 4.58 11.48 3.90
C LEU A 32 4.93 10.17 3.20
N THR A 33 6.18 9.71 3.32
CA THR A 33 6.63 8.47 2.69
C THR A 33 5.82 7.26 3.16
N ILE A 34 5.67 7.05 4.47
CA ILE A 34 4.91 5.90 5.00
C ILE A 34 3.40 6.02 4.70
N SER A 35 2.86 7.25 4.66
CA SER A 35 1.47 7.50 4.25
C SER A 35 1.23 7.11 2.78
N GLU A 36 2.13 7.50 1.88
CA GLU A 36 2.05 7.11 0.47
C GLU A 36 2.28 5.60 0.28
N LEU A 37 3.22 4.98 1.00
CA LEU A 37 3.40 3.52 0.97
C LEU A 37 2.16 2.77 1.46
N ARG A 38 1.46 3.29 2.48
CA ARG A 38 0.18 2.75 2.92
C ARG A 38 -0.87 2.85 1.82
N LYS A 39 -1.01 4.01 1.19
CA LYS A 39 -1.92 4.20 0.05
C LYS A 39 -1.58 3.28 -1.12
N PHE A 40 -0.28 3.06 -1.38
CA PHE A 40 0.19 2.12 -2.39
C PHE A 40 -0.28 0.70 -2.08
N ALA A 41 -0.03 0.22 -0.87
CA ALA A 41 -0.43 -1.11 -0.42
C ALA A 41 -1.97 -1.29 -0.49
N GLU A 42 -2.75 -0.30 -0.04
CA GLU A 42 -4.21 -0.34 -0.13
C GLU A 42 -4.71 -0.37 -1.58
N THR A 43 -4.07 0.39 -2.47
CA THR A 43 -4.47 0.46 -3.88
C THR A 43 -4.16 -0.84 -4.62
N ILE A 44 -2.97 -1.42 -4.42
CA ILE A 44 -2.61 -2.69 -5.09
C ILE A 44 -3.46 -3.85 -4.56
N THR A 45 -3.81 -3.87 -3.26
CA THR A 45 -4.74 -4.86 -2.70
C THR A 45 -6.12 -4.78 -3.39
N LYS A 46 -6.66 -3.59 -3.61
CA LYS A 46 -7.93 -3.41 -4.33
C LYS A 46 -7.86 -3.87 -5.78
N TYR A 47 -6.73 -3.63 -6.45
CA TYR A 47 -6.53 -4.15 -7.81
C TYR A 47 -6.48 -5.67 -7.85
N ILE A 48 -5.80 -6.32 -6.90
CA ILE A 48 -5.77 -7.78 -6.81
C ILE A 48 -7.20 -8.32 -6.60
N LEU A 49 -7.96 -7.78 -5.66
CA LEU A 49 -9.35 -8.20 -5.44
C LEU A 49 -10.21 -8.07 -6.70
N ALA A 50 -10.09 -6.96 -7.41
CA ALA A 50 -10.84 -6.75 -8.65
C ALA A 50 -10.43 -7.72 -9.77
N LEU A 51 -9.14 -8.07 -9.87
CA LEU A 51 -8.62 -9.01 -10.86
C LEU A 51 -9.03 -10.46 -10.55
N GLU A 52 -9.11 -10.81 -9.27
CA GLU A 52 -9.57 -12.13 -8.79
C GLU A 52 -11.10 -12.22 -8.69
N GLU A 53 -11.82 -11.20 -9.17
CA GLU A 53 -13.29 -11.09 -9.13
C GLU A 53 -13.90 -11.23 -7.73
N ILE A 54 -13.12 -10.90 -6.68
CA ILE A 54 -13.57 -10.93 -5.28
C ILE A 54 -14.35 -9.66 -4.98
N ARG A 55 -15.63 -9.83 -4.64
CA ARG A 55 -16.50 -8.71 -4.28
C ARG A 55 -16.20 -8.21 -2.87
N GLU A 56 -16.04 -6.90 -2.77
CA GLU A 56 -15.92 -6.23 -1.49
C GLU A 56 -17.31 -5.85 -0.95
N GLU A 57 -17.54 -6.10 0.33
CA GLU A 57 -18.74 -5.60 1.01
C GLU A 57 -18.59 -4.11 1.34
N LYS A 58 -19.72 -3.43 1.51
CA LYS A 58 -19.68 -2.01 1.88
C LYS A 58 -19.06 -1.88 3.28
N GLY A 59 -17.94 -1.15 3.35
CA GLY A 59 -17.23 -0.93 4.60
C GLY A 59 -16.02 -1.84 4.81
N THR A 60 -15.72 -2.75 3.87
CA THR A 60 -14.54 -3.61 3.95
C THR A 60 -13.27 -2.77 4.17
N ASP A 61 -12.56 -3.03 5.26
CA ASP A 61 -11.33 -2.33 5.60
C ASP A 61 -10.09 -3.01 5.00
N GLN A 62 -8.91 -2.37 5.12
CA GLN A 62 -7.69 -2.95 4.55
C GLN A 62 -7.27 -4.26 5.24
N GLN A 63 -7.55 -4.43 6.53
CA GLN A 63 -7.20 -5.67 7.23
C GLN A 63 -8.04 -6.84 6.71
N GLU A 64 -9.34 -6.63 6.50
CA GLU A 64 -10.26 -7.63 5.96
C GLU A 64 -9.83 -8.03 4.55
N ARG A 65 -9.52 -7.07 3.67
CA ARG A 65 -8.97 -7.35 2.34
C ARG A 65 -7.74 -8.26 2.39
N LEU A 66 -6.77 -7.94 3.25
CA LEU A 66 -5.54 -8.74 3.38
C LEU A 66 -5.83 -10.16 3.89
N LYS A 67 -6.76 -10.31 4.84
CA LYS A 67 -7.15 -11.62 5.36
C LYS A 67 -7.77 -12.50 4.28
N VAL A 68 -8.69 -11.96 3.49
CA VAL A 68 -9.32 -12.69 2.37
C VAL A 68 -8.26 -13.16 1.38
N LEU A 69 -7.41 -12.25 0.90
CA LEU A 69 -6.35 -12.61 -0.06
C LEU A 69 -5.37 -13.65 0.50
N PHE A 70 -5.06 -13.61 1.79
CA PHE A 70 -4.15 -14.57 2.42
C PHE A 70 -4.80 -15.94 2.63
N TYR A 71 -6.05 -15.98 3.12
CA TYR A 71 -6.76 -17.23 3.37
C TYR A 71 -7.11 -17.97 2.09
N ASP A 72 -7.43 -17.24 1.02
CA ASP A 72 -7.66 -17.78 -0.32
C ASP A 72 -6.35 -18.10 -1.06
N GLN A 73 -5.19 -17.93 -0.39
CA GLN A 73 -3.84 -18.21 -0.91
C GLN A 73 -3.45 -17.43 -2.16
N ILE A 74 -4.08 -16.26 -2.39
CA ILE A 74 -3.81 -15.37 -3.52
C ILE A 74 -2.50 -14.60 -3.29
N ILE A 75 -2.23 -14.22 -2.04
CA ILE A 75 -0.95 -13.61 -1.65
C ILE A 75 -0.19 -14.52 -0.69
N PRO A 76 1.14 -14.58 -0.80
CA PRO A 76 1.95 -15.34 0.13
C PRO A 76 2.06 -14.62 1.49
N LYS A 77 2.44 -15.36 2.53
CA LYS A 77 2.51 -14.86 3.92
C LYS A 77 3.40 -13.62 4.04
N GLU A 78 4.49 -13.58 3.30
CA GLU A 78 5.46 -12.49 3.33
C GLU A 78 4.82 -11.16 2.87
N ILE A 79 3.95 -11.21 1.85
CA ILE A 79 3.23 -10.04 1.36
C ILE A 79 2.13 -9.63 2.34
N TYR A 80 1.41 -10.60 2.91
CA TYR A 80 0.42 -10.33 3.97
C TYR A 80 1.06 -9.61 5.17
N ASP A 81 2.20 -10.12 5.64
CA ASP A 81 2.94 -9.54 6.78
C ASP A 81 3.47 -8.15 6.44
N LEU A 82 4.08 -7.97 5.25
CA LEU A 82 4.60 -6.68 4.81
C LEU A 82 3.50 -5.61 4.74
N PHE A 83 2.38 -5.92 4.07
CA PHE A 83 1.26 -4.98 3.95
C PHE A 83 0.60 -4.72 5.29
N THR A 84 0.58 -5.70 6.20
CA THR A 84 0.13 -5.50 7.58
C THR A 84 1.04 -4.52 8.34
N VAL A 85 2.36 -4.67 8.22
CA VAL A 85 3.33 -3.75 8.84
C VAL A 85 3.17 -2.33 8.29
N ILE A 86 3.09 -2.18 6.96
CA ILE A 86 2.88 -0.87 6.32
C ILE A 86 1.58 -0.23 6.82
N ARG A 87 0.48 -0.98 6.88
CA ARG A 87 -0.81 -0.49 7.39
C ARG A 87 -0.69 0.01 8.83
N LEU A 88 -0.08 -0.77 9.72
CA LEU A 88 0.07 -0.40 11.13
C LEU A 88 0.98 0.83 11.30
N LYS A 89 2.11 0.85 10.61
CA LYS A 89 3.07 1.96 10.65
C LYS A 89 2.49 3.24 10.05
N GLY A 90 1.78 3.15 8.91
CA GLY A 90 1.10 4.27 8.30
C GLY A 90 -0.05 4.83 9.16
N ASN A 91 -0.80 3.96 9.84
CA ASN A 91 -1.81 4.40 10.81
C ASN A 91 -1.17 5.20 11.96
N LEU A 92 -0.04 4.72 12.51
CA LEU A 92 0.67 5.40 13.58
C LEU A 92 1.22 6.76 13.15
N ALA A 93 1.81 6.85 11.96
CA ALA A 93 2.39 8.09 11.44
C ALA A 93 1.35 9.21 11.26
N VAL A 94 0.11 8.87 10.87
CA VAL A 94 -0.99 9.85 10.77
C VAL A 94 -1.33 10.48 12.12
N HIS A 95 -1.11 9.76 13.23
CA HIS A 95 -1.44 10.22 14.57
C HIS A 95 -0.25 10.74 15.38
N ASN A 96 0.98 10.67 14.84
CA ASN A 96 2.19 11.10 15.55
C ASN A 96 3.05 12.05 14.70
N PRO A 97 3.08 13.36 15.03
CA PRO A 97 3.89 14.36 14.33
C PRO A 97 5.40 14.07 14.33
N SER A 98 5.91 13.39 15.37
CA SER A 98 7.34 13.04 15.55
C SER A 98 7.69 11.65 15.01
N TYR A 99 6.85 11.05 14.15
CA TYR A 99 7.16 9.73 13.61
C TYR A 99 8.38 9.79 12.67
N GLY A 100 9.39 8.99 12.99
CA GLY A 100 10.67 8.94 12.26
C GLY A 100 11.79 9.81 12.82
N GLU A 101 11.54 10.55 13.91
CA GLU A 101 12.58 11.18 14.77
C GLU A 101 13.24 10.15 15.71
#